data_AF-A0A942G5M8-F1
#
_entry.id   AF-A0A942G5M8-F1
#
_cell.length_a   1.000
_cell.length_b   1.000
_cell.length_c   1.000
_cell.angle_alpha   90.00
_cell.angle_beta   90.00
_cell.angle_gamma   90.00
#
_symmetry.space_group_name_H-M   'P 1'
#
loop_
_entity.id
_entity.type
_entity.pdbx_description
1 polymer ?
#
loop_
_entity_poly.entity_id
_entity_poly.type
_entity_poly.pdbx_seq_one_letter_code
_entity_poly.pdbx_strand_id
1 'polypeptide(L)'
;MEHVINRVLKAFELTADFYSFIPEAGLALAILGAPSNRIGEQAWCIVGARESYLAALKSGSWKGFSCSLQDCFDKRLILNKLEQTALDLIELVRTSTAEELNIGLLLALLEHEVQHHGQLIRYAYANRLGFPNSWSARYSV
;
A
#
# COMPACT_ATOMS: atom_id res chain seq x y z
N MET A 1 14.89 0.93 -15.09
CA MET A 1 13.94 0.05 -14.36
C MET A 1 14.12 0.13 -12.86
N GLU A 2 15.35 0.00 -12.35
CA GLU A 2 15.71 0.13 -10.94
C GLU A 2 15.07 1.35 -10.24
N HIS A 3 15.10 2.54 -10.86
CA HIS A 3 14.47 3.72 -10.28
C HIS A 3 12.96 3.57 -10.04
N VAL A 4 12.22 2.87 -10.92
CA VAL A 4 10.78 2.65 -10.75
C VAL A 4 10.53 1.71 -9.57
N ILE A 5 11.30 0.63 -9.48
CA ILE A 5 11.22 -0.32 -8.36
C ILE A 5 11.50 0.40 -7.03
N ASN A 6 12.55 1.21 -6.98
CA ASN A 6 12.87 2.00 -5.78
C ASN A 6 11.75 2.98 -5.41
N ARG A 7 11.02 3.54 -6.39
CA ARG A 7 9.85 4.38 -6.11
C ARG A 7 8.67 3.58 -5.56
N VAL A 8 8.42 2.37 -6.07
CA VAL A 8 7.39 1.47 -5.54
C VAL A 8 7.71 1.07 -4.11
N LEU A 9 8.93 0.60 -3.84
CA LEU A 9 9.34 0.20 -2.49
C LEU A 9 9.29 1.38 -1.52
N LYS A 10 9.68 2.58 -1.96
CA LYS A 10 9.55 3.78 -1.11
C LYS A 10 8.10 4.14 -0.83
N ALA A 11 7.19 3.91 -1.78
CA ALA A 11 5.76 4.07 -1.53
C ALA A 11 5.25 3.02 -0.52
N PHE A 12 5.74 1.78 -0.62
CA PHE A 12 5.36 0.72 0.32
C PHE A 12 5.79 1.02 1.76
N GLU A 13 7.01 1.53 1.94
CA GLU A 13 7.53 2.00 3.24
C GLU A 13 6.64 3.08 3.84
N LEU A 14 6.24 4.07 3.04
CA LEU A 14 5.33 5.13 3.52
C LEU A 14 4.01 4.54 3.99
N THR A 15 3.39 3.63 3.23
CA THR A 15 2.18 2.95 3.70
C THR A 15 2.41 2.25 5.04
N ALA A 16 3.49 1.48 5.19
CA ALA A 16 3.80 0.78 6.44
C ALA A 16 4.01 1.75 7.62
N ASP A 17 4.73 2.86 7.40
CA ASP A 17 4.95 3.91 8.41
C ASP A 17 3.63 4.51 8.89
N PHE A 18 2.68 4.78 8.00
CA PHE A 18 1.38 5.32 8.36
C PHE A 18 0.59 4.36 9.25
N TYR A 19 0.46 3.10 8.83
CA TYR A 19 -0.25 2.09 9.62
C TYR A 19 0.45 1.80 10.95
N SER A 20 1.78 1.86 10.99
CA SER A 20 2.56 1.71 12.23
C SER A 20 2.32 2.88 13.18
N PHE A 21 2.22 4.10 12.66
CA PHE A 21 2.06 5.33 13.43
C PHE A 21 0.66 5.47 14.08
N ILE A 22 -0.42 5.21 13.35
CA ILE A 22 -1.77 5.43 13.87
C ILE A 22 -2.12 4.44 15.00
N PRO A 23 -2.92 4.82 16.01
CA PRO A 23 -3.42 3.87 17.00
C PRO A 23 -4.32 2.82 16.34
N GLU A 24 -4.39 1.60 16.91
CA GLU A 24 -5.21 0.51 16.37
C GLU A 24 -6.71 0.87 16.29
N ALA A 25 -7.23 1.60 17.29
CA ALA A 25 -8.59 2.14 17.25
C ALA A 25 -8.83 3.07 16.04
N GLY A 26 -7.76 3.64 15.47
CA GLY A 26 -7.80 4.44 14.26
C GLY A 26 -8.25 3.65 13.02
N LEU A 27 -8.04 2.33 12.98
CA LEU A 27 -8.42 1.49 11.84
C LEU A 27 -9.94 1.50 11.60
N ALA A 28 -10.75 1.71 12.65
CA ALA A 28 -12.21 1.76 12.55
C ALA A 28 -12.75 3.12 12.10
N LEU A 29 -11.90 4.15 11.98
CA LEU A 29 -12.31 5.51 11.62
C LEU A 29 -12.66 5.60 10.13
N ALA A 30 -13.69 6.39 9.83
CA ALA A 30 -14.11 6.76 8.48
C ALA A 30 -14.09 8.29 8.33
N ILE A 31 -14.38 8.82 7.14
CA ILE A 31 -14.64 10.26 6.97
C ILE A 31 -16.12 10.52 7.22
N LEU A 32 -16.43 11.17 8.34
CA LEU A 32 -17.82 11.48 8.71
C LEU A 32 -18.48 12.37 7.65
N GLY A 33 -19.68 11.99 7.20
CA GLY A 33 -20.44 12.75 6.21
C GLY A 33 -20.02 12.52 4.75
N ALA A 34 -19.10 11.59 4.49
CA ALA A 34 -18.73 11.17 3.13
C ALA A 34 -18.89 9.64 2.98
N PRO A 35 -19.29 9.15 1.79
CA PRO A 35 -19.26 7.72 1.50
C PRO A 35 -17.80 7.27 1.45
N SER A 36 -17.32 6.76 2.57
CA SER A 36 -15.93 6.36 2.78
C SER A 36 -15.90 5.05 3.54
N ASN A 37 -15.01 4.15 3.11
CA ASN A 37 -14.65 2.97 3.88
C ASN A 37 -13.88 3.40 5.15
N ARG A 38 -13.60 2.46 6.02
CA ARG A 38 -12.75 2.69 7.19
C ARG A 38 -11.28 2.67 6.80
N ILE A 39 -10.41 3.26 7.63
CA ILE A 39 -8.96 3.27 7.39
C ILE A 39 -8.43 1.84 7.22
N GLY A 40 -8.85 0.91 8.08
CA GLY A 40 -8.47 -0.50 8.00
C GLY A 40 -8.84 -1.16 6.68
N GLU A 41 -10.00 -0.81 6.12
CA GLU A 41 -10.47 -1.34 4.83
C GLU A 41 -9.67 -0.78 3.64
N GLN A 42 -9.02 0.39 3.79
CA GLN A 42 -8.03 0.85 2.80
C GLN A 42 -6.82 -0.09 2.77
N ALA A 43 -6.41 -0.66 3.91
CA ALA A 43 -5.31 -1.62 3.95
C ALA A 43 -5.62 -2.87 3.13
N TRP A 44 -6.87 -3.32 3.13
CA TRP A 44 -7.32 -4.44 2.30
C TRP A 44 -7.20 -4.15 0.81
N CYS A 45 -7.59 -2.95 0.38
CA CYS A 45 -7.41 -2.52 -1.01
C CYS A 45 -5.93 -2.47 -1.39
N ILE A 46 -5.08 -1.92 -0.51
CA ILE A 46 -3.64 -1.80 -0.74
C ILE A 46 -2.98 -3.18 -0.83
N VAL A 47 -3.14 -4.03 0.19
CA VAL A 47 -2.57 -5.38 0.23
C VAL A 47 -3.05 -6.19 -0.98
N GLY A 48 -4.35 -6.15 -1.27
CA GLY A 48 -4.92 -6.88 -2.40
C GLY A 48 -4.39 -6.40 -3.75
N ALA A 49 -4.21 -5.09 -3.93
CA ALA A 49 -3.57 -4.58 -5.13
C ALA A 49 -2.13 -5.06 -5.26
N ARG A 50 -1.32 -4.98 -4.19
CA ARG A 50 0.06 -5.47 -4.21
C ARG A 50 0.14 -6.94 -4.62
N GLU A 51 -0.68 -7.80 -4.01
CA GLU A 51 -0.74 -9.23 -4.31
C GLU A 51 -1.19 -9.49 -5.76
N SER A 52 -2.20 -8.77 -6.23
CA SER A 52 -2.76 -8.92 -7.57
C SER A 52 -1.78 -8.46 -8.66
N TYR A 53 -1.11 -7.32 -8.45
CA TYR A 53 -0.07 -6.84 -9.35
C TYR A 53 1.17 -7.73 -9.34
N LEU A 54 1.54 -8.28 -8.18
CA LEU A 54 2.63 -9.25 -8.10
C LEU A 54 2.31 -10.53 -8.90
N ALA A 55 1.09 -11.04 -8.79
CA ALA A 55 0.64 -12.17 -9.60
C ALA A 55 0.64 -11.84 -11.10
N ALA A 56 0.27 -10.60 -11.46
CA ALA A 56 0.30 -10.13 -12.84
C ALA A 56 1.74 -10.00 -13.37
N LEU A 57 2.68 -9.50 -12.56
CA LEU A 57 4.09 -9.41 -12.91
C LEU A 57 4.70 -10.81 -13.13
N LYS A 58 4.36 -11.78 -12.28
CA LYS A 58 4.83 -13.17 -12.42
C LYS A 58 4.28 -13.90 -13.66
N SER A 59 3.05 -13.57 -14.06
CA SER A 59 2.35 -14.28 -15.14
C SER A 59 2.22 -13.50 -16.44
N GLY A 60 2.78 -12.29 -16.50
CA GLY A 60 2.70 -11.37 -17.64
C GLY A 60 1.30 -10.84 -17.98
N SER A 61 0.27 -11.17 -17.19
CA SER A 61 -1.13 -10.82 -17.47
C SER A 61 -1.94 -10.64 -16.19
N TRP A 62 -2.93 -9.72 -16.22
CA TRP A 62 -3.83 -9.52 -15.08
C TRP A 62 -4.65 -10.79 -14.78
N LYS A 63 -4.72 -11.19 -13.51
CA LYS A 63 -5.42 -12.40 -13.05
C LYS A 63 -6.67 -12.13 -12.21
N GLY A 64 -7.09 -10.87 -12.11
CA GLY A 64 -8.15 -10.46 -11.19
C GLY A 64 -7.61 -9.99 -9.85
N PHE A 65 -8.51 -9.44 -9.04
CA PHE A 65 -8.20 -8.96 -7.70
C PHE A 65 -8.23 -10.12 -6.70
N SER A 66 -7.20 -10.21 -5.86
CA SER A 66 -7.10 -11.14 -4.74
C SER A 66 -6.48 -10.42 -3.55
N CYS A 67 -6.98 -10.70 -2.35
CA CYS A 67 -6.43 -10.15 -1.10
C CYS A 67 -6.43 -11.21 -0.01
N SER A 68 -5.26 -11.45 0.58
CA SER A 68 -5.08 -12.42 1.66
C SER A 68 -5.32 -11.84 3.06
N LEU A 69 -5.53 -10.51 3.19
CA LEU A 69 -5.86 -9.86 4.46
C LEU A 69 -7.29 -10.23 4.89
N GLN A 70 -7.42 -11.01 5.96
CA GLN A 70 -8.71 -11.53 6.44
C GLN A 70 -9.39 -10.60 7.47
N ASP A 71 -8.61 -9.80 8.20
CA ASP A 71 -9.14 -8.85 9.18
C ASP A 71 -8.49 -7.48 8.96
N CYS A 72 -9.34 -6.49 8.67
CA CYS A 72 -8.96 -5.11 8.39
C CYS A 72 -8.77 -4.28 9.68
N PHE A 73 -9.02 -4.85 10.84
CA PHE A 73 -8.97 -4.15 12.13
C PHE A 73 -7.95 -4.75 13.10
N ASP A 74 -7.20 -5.80 12.70
CA ASP A 74 -6.00 -6.27 13.40
C ASP A 74 -4.77 -5.53 12.85
N LYS A 75 -4.24 -4.59 13.63
CA LYS A 75 -3.10 -3.75 13.22
C LYS A 75 -1.85 -4.58 12.93
N ARG A 76 -1.59 -5.60 13.74
CA ARG A 76 -0.42 -6.47 13.59
C ARG A 76 -0.53 -7.30 12.33
N LEU A 77 -1.71 -7.83 12.02
CA LEU A 77 -1.95 -8.57 10.78
C LEU A 77 -1.72 -7.68 9.55
N ILE A 78 -2.23 -6.44 9.57
CA ILE A 78 -2.01 -5.47 8.48
C ILE A 78 -0.52 -5.22 8.27
N LEU A 79 0.23 -4.89 9.34
CA LEU A 79 1.66 -4.61 9.25
C LEU A 79 2.44 -5.80 8.70
N ASN A 80 2.13 -7.01 9.17
CA ASN A 80 2.75 -8.24 8.65
C ASN A 80 2.47 -8.44 7.16
N LYS A 81 1.26 -8.13 6.67
CA LYS A 81 0.93 -8.25 5.24
C LYS A 81 1.58 -7.17 4.39
N LEU A 82 1.69 -5.95 4.89
CA LEU A 82 2.41 -4.87 4.21
C LEU A 82 3.90 -5.19 4.09
N GLU A 83 4.51 -5.75 5.14
CA GLU A 83 5.90 -6.21 5.10
C GLU A 83 6.07 -7.39 4.13
N GLN A 84 5.23 -8.42 4.25
CA GLN A 84 5.30 -9.60 3.37
C GLN A 84 5.21 -9.22 1.90
N THR A 85 4.23 -8.39 1.53
CA THR A 85 4.05 -7.96 0.12
C THR A 85 5.23 -7.12 -0.40
N ALA A 86 5.93 -6.39 0.47
CA ALA A 86 7.16 -5.68 0.09
C ALA A 86 8.32 -6.66 -0.15
N LEU A 87 8.52 -7.63 0.75
CA LEU A 87 9.52 -8.68 0.60
C LEU A 87 9.27 -9.53 -0.66
N ASP A 88 8.02 -9.83 -0.96
CA ASP A 88 7.66 -10.60 -2.16
C ASP A 88 8.00 -9.85 -3.45
N LEU A 89 7.85 -8.52 -3.49
CA LEU A 89 8.27 -7.70 -4.62
C LEU A 89 9.80 -7.65 -4.74
N ILE A 90 10.51 -7.50 -3.62
CA ILE A 90 11.98 -7.51 -3.58
C ILE A 90 12.50 -8.84 -4.14
N GLU A 91 11.93 -9.95 -3.69
CA GLU A 91 12.32 -11.29 -4.15
C GLU A 91 12.02 -11.51 -5.63
N LEU A 92 10.86 -11.04 -6.11
CA LEU A 92 10.53 -11.08 -7.53
C LEU A 92 11.57 -10.30 -8.35
N VAL A 93 11.87 -9.06 -7.95
CA VAL A 93 12.86 -8.23 -8.65
C VAL A 93 14.25 -8.87 -8.64
N ARG A 94 14.64 -9.51 -7.54
CA ARG A 94 15.94 -10.19 -7.41
C ARG A 94 16.07 -11.41 -8.32
N THR A 95 14.96 -12.08 -8.60
CA THR A 95 14.92 -13.34 -9.37
C THR A 95 14.55 -13.17 -10.83
N SER A 96 13.96 -12.03 -11.21
CA SER A 96 13.61 -11.69 -12.59
C SER A 96 14.71 -10.91 -13.32
N THR A 97 14.76 -11.04 -14.64
CA THR A 97 15.54 -10.14 -15.49
C THR A 97 14.82 -8.81 -15.73
N ALA A 98 15.55 -7.77 -16.13
CA ALA A 98 14.94 -6.48 -16.41
C ALA A 98 13.97 -6.53 -17.61
N GLU A 99 14.21 -7.42 -18.56
CA GLU A 99 13.34 -7.62 -19.72
C GLU A 99 12.02 -8.33 -19.37
N GLU A 100 12.00 -9.13 -18.30
CA GLU A 100 10.82 -9.86 -17.82
C GLU A 100 9.83 -8.98 -17.05
N LEU A 101 10.32 -7.94 -16.38
CA LEU A 101 9.47 -7.09 -15.55
C LEU A 101 8.70 -6.08 -16.40
N ASN A 102 7.38 -6.23 -16.42
CA ASN A 102 6.50 -5.28 -17.07
C ASN A 102 6.48 -3.94 -16.31
N ILE A 103 7.19 -2.95 -16.83
CA ILE A 103 7.25 -1.59 -16.26
C ILE A 103 5.88 -0.92 -16.15
N GLY A 104 4.95 -1.22 -17.07
CA GLY A 104 3.59 -0.69 -17.02
C GLY A 104 2.81 -1.18 -15.81
N LEU A 105 2.97 -2.45 -15.44
CA LEU A 105 2.36 -3.01 -14.21
C LEU A 105 2.98 -2.41 -12.94
N LEU A 106 4.30 -2.17 -12.93
CA LEU A 106 4.97 -1.51 -11.79
C LEU A 106 4.50 -0.05 -11.62
N LEU A 107 4.34 0.68 -12.73
CA LEU A 107 3.83 2.05 -12.70
C LEU A 107 2.37 2.09 -12.24
N ALA A 108 1.52 1.19 -12.75
CA ALA A 108 0.13 1.08 -12.32
C ALA A 108 0.01 0.74 -10.82
N LEU A 109 0.88 -0.13 -10.30
CA LEU A 109 0.98 -0.41 -8.87
C LEU A 109 1.42 0.82 -8.06
N LEU A 110 2.43 1.56 -8.54
CA LEU A 110 2.88 2.80 -7.91
C LEU A 110 1.77 3.85 -7.86
N GLU A 111 1.04 4.05 -8.96
CA GLU A 111 -0.07 4.99 -9.07
C GLU A 111 -1.19 4.63 -8.09
N HIS A 112 -1.55 3.35 -8.01
CA HIS A 112 -2.53 2.85 -7.04
C HIS A 112 -2.08 3.15 -5.59
N GLU A 113 -0.84 2.85 -5.25
CA GLU A 113 -0.29 3.07 -3.91
C GLU A 113 -0.34 4.57 -3.52
N VAL A 114 0.12 5.43 -4.42
CA VAL A 114 0.16 6.89 -4.20
C VAL A 114 -1.25 7.49 -4.15
N GLN A 115 -2.20 6.95 -4.91
CA GLN A 115 -3.62 7.33 -4.80
C GLN A 115 -4.14 7.06 -3.37
N HIS A 116 -3.84 5.88 -2.81
CA HIS A 116 -4.21 5.55 -1.44
C HIS A 116 -3.52 6.45 -0.42
N HIS A 117 -2.26 6.85 -0.63
CA HIS A 117 -1.62 7.83 0.24
C HIS A 117 -2.42 9.15 0.29
N GLY A 118 -2.87 9.65 -0.86
CA GLY A 118 -3.72 10.85 -0.91
C GLY A 118 -5.05 10.68 -0.15
N GLN A 119 -5.64 9.48 -0.19
CA GLN A 119 -6.84 9.18 0.60
C GLN A 119 -6.54 9.13 2.10
N LEU A 120 -5.47 8.45 2.51
CA LEU A 120 -5.04 8.34 3.91
C LEU A 120 -4.71 9.71 4.52
N ILE A 121 -4.13 10.65 3.75
CA ILE A 121 -3.98 12.05 4.17
C ILE A 121 -5.34 12.67 4.54
N ARG A 122 -6.36 12.45 3.71
CA ARG A 122 -7.71 12.97 3.98
C ARG A 122 -8.34 12.33 5.22
N TYR A 123 -8.16 11.02 5.43
CA TYR A 123 -8.62 10.36 6.65
C TYR A 123 -7.95 10.95 7.89
N ALA A 124 -6.63 11.15 7.85
CA ALA A 124 -5.88 11.70 8.97
C ALA A 124 -6.37 13.12 9.31
N TYR A 125 -6.54 14.01 8.33
CA TYR A 125 -7.10 15.33 8.58
C TYR A 125 -8.54 15.28 9.12
N ALA A 126 -9.42 14.48 8.51
CA ALA A 126 -10.82 14.37 8.92
C ALA A 126 -10.96 13.86 10.37
N ASN A 127 -10.04 13.01 10.80
CA ASN A 127 -10.06 12.37 12.12
C ASN A 127 -9.06 12.97 13.12
N ARG A 128 -8.36 14.06 12.75
CA ARG A 128 -7.33 14.71 13.58
C ARG A 128 -6.22 13.75 14.01
N LEU A 129 -5.85 12.81 13.15
CA LEU A 129 -4.69 11.96 13.35
C LEU A 129 -3.42 12.73 12.94
N GLY A 130 -2.30 12.44 13.60
CA GLY A 130 -1.00 12.93 13.16
C GLY A 130 -0.45 12.16 11.97
N PHE A 131 0.77 12.51 11.55
CA PHE A 131 1.52 11.81 10.52
C PHE A 131 2.89 11.37 11.02
N PRO A 132 3.44 10.25 10.53
CA PRO A 132 4.85 9.92 10.75
C PRO A 132 5.75 10.93 10.02
N ASN A 133 6.96 11.16 10.54
CA ASN A 133 7.93 12.11 9.97
C ASN A 133 8.23 11.85 8.48
N SER A 134 8.21 10.59 8.05
CA SER A 134 8.43 10.20 6.65
C SER A 134 7.35 10.75 5.71
N TRP A 135 6.12 10.89 6.18
CA TRP A 135 5.02 11.49 5.41
C TRP A 135 5.14 12.99 5.34
N SER A 136 5.46 13.67 6.44
CA SER A 136 5.73 15.10 6.43
C SER A 136 6.89 15.45 5.50
N ALA A 137 7.96 14.62 5.49
CA ALA A 137 9.07 14.80 4.56
C ALA A 137 8.67 14.60 3.09
N ARG A 138 7.73 13.69 2.80
CA ARG A 138 7.32 13.35 1.43
C ARG A 138 6.25 14.29 0.86
N TYR A 139 5.29 14.69 1.69
CA TYR A 139 4.03 15.33 1.30
C TYR A 139 3.79 16.69 1.98
N SER A 140 4.65 17.11 2.91
CA SER A 140 4.49 18.35 3.68
C SER A 140 3.18 18.42 4.47
N VAL A 141 2.75 17.27 5.00
CA VAL A 141 1.56 17.10 5.85
C VAL A 141 1.85 17.22 7.34
#